data_AF-A0A956SPK1-F1
#
_entry.id   AF-A0A956SPK1-F1
#
_cell.length_a   1.000
_cell.length_b   1.000
_cell.length_c   1.000
_cell.angle_alpha   90.00
_cell.angle_beta   90.00
_cell.angle_gamma   90.00
#
_symmetry.space_group_name_H-M   'P 1'
#
loop_
_entity.id
_entity.type
_entity.pdbx_description
1 polymer ?
#
loop_
_entity_poly.entity_id
_entity_poly.type
_entity_poly.pdbx_seq_one_letter_code
_entity_poly.pdbx_strand_id
1 'polypeptide(L)'
;IARCFTWAAWADKYDGAVHHTPMRNVTLAMPEPIGVVGIVCPDEAPLLALASLVLPAIAMGNAVVAVPSEVAPLPATDLYQVLETSDVPGGVVNLVTGERADLLAPLAGHDDVDAIWVHGTRAEAAEAERLSTGNMKRTWTDWRTRSWLDPEAGEGTAFLRHATQVKNIWVPYGA
;
A
#
# COMPACT_ATOMS: atom_id res chain seq x y z
N ILE A 1 0.53 1.99 -17.21
CA ILE A 1 0.61 3.41 -17.60
C ILE A 1 -0.55 4.22 -17.02
N ALA A 2 -1.82 3.95 -17.36
CA ALA A 2 -2.95 4.70 -16.79
C ALA A 2 -2.92 4.78 -15.25
N ARG A 3 -2.64 3.66 -14.57
CA ARG A 3 -2.42 3.59 -13.11
C ARG A 3 -1.39 4.62 -12.61
N CYS A 4 -0.29 4.82 -13.33
CA CYS A 4 0.73 5.81 -12.96
C CYS A 4 0.15 7.22 -12.93
N PHE A 5 -0.62 7.60 -13.94
CA PHE A 5 -1.26 8.91 -13.98
C PHE A 5 -2.37 9.06 -12.95
N THR A 6 -3.17 8.01 -12.71
CA THR A 6 -4.20 8.02 -11.66
C THR A 6 -3.57 8.28 -10.29
N TRP A 7 -2.53 7.55 -9.93
CA TRP A 7 -1.90 7.69 -8.61
C TRP A 7 -1.05 8.94 -8.47
N ALA A 8 -0.41 9.40 -9.55
CA ALA A 8 0.22 10.72 -9.57
C ALA A 8 -0.81 11.84 -9.34
N ALA A 9 -2.03 11.71 -9.88
CA ALA A 9 -3.08 12.71 -9.66
C ALA A 9 -3.58 12.74 -8.21
N TRP A 10 -3.55 11.61 -7.50
CA TRP A 10 -4.00 11.51 -6.11
C TRP A 10 -2.97 11.98 -5.08
N ALA A 11 -1.68 12.03 -5.44
CA ALA A 11 -0.58 12.33 -4.53
C ALA A 11 -0.75 13.66 -3.76
N ASP A 12 -1.45 14.64 -4.33
CA ASP A 12 -1.72 15.96 -3.74
C ASP A 12 -3.22 16.28 -3.60
N LYS A 13 -4.11 15.30 -3.82
CA LYS A 13 -5.59 15.51 -3.86
C LYS A 13 -6.37 14.64 -2.88
N TYR A 14 -5.68 13.90 -2.01
CA TYR A 14 -6.34 13.12 -0.97
C TYR A 14 -6.53 13.97 0.30
N ASP A 15 -7.58 14.78 0.29
CA ASP A 15 -7.87 15.73 1.36
C ASP A 15 -8.35 15.06 2.65
N GLY A 16 -8.06 15.72 3.78
CA GLY A 16 -8.67 15.41 5.07
C GLY A 16 -10.08 15.98 5.23
N ALA A 17 -10.63 15.82 6.43
CA ALA A 17 -11.94 16.36 6.78
C ALA A 17 -11.86 17.32 7.97
N VAL A 18 -12.77 18.29 8.03
CA VAL A 18 -12.94 19.18 9.19
C VAL A 18 -14.26 18.81 9.86
N HIS A 19 -14.21 18.50 11.16
CA HIS A 19 -15.38 18.17 11.96
C HIS A 19 -15.66 19.26 12.99
N HIS A 20 -16.93 19.66 13.07
CA HIS A 20 -17.43 20.49 14.16
C HIS A 20 -17.62 19.64 15.42
N THR A 21 -17.19 20.17 16.55
CA THR A 21 -17.29 19.55 17.86
C THR A 21 -18.12 20.43 18.80
N PRO A 22 -18.72 19.88 19.86
CA PRO A 22 -19.47 20.68 20.84
C PRO A 22 -18.60 21.65 21.66
N MET A 23 -17.28 21.51 21.60
CA MET A 23 -16.30 22.37 22.26
C MET A 23 -15.87 23.52 21.33
N ARG A 24 -15.22 24.56 21.87
CA ARG A 24 -14.73 25.72 21.09
C ARG A 24 -13.45 25.38 20.30
N ASN A 25 -13.55 24.40 19.42
CA ASN A 25 -12.48 23.91 18.55
C ASN A 25 -13.08 23.33 17.26
N VAL A 26 -12.20 23.03 16.31
CA VAL A 26 -12.50 22.11 15.21
C VAL A 26 -11.52 20.95 15.26
N THR A 27 -11.96 19.79 14.78
CA THR A 27 -11.11 18.61 14.64
C THR A 27 -10.75 18.43 13.17
N LEU A 28 -9.46 18.55 12.85
CA LEU A 28 -8.91 18.28 11.53
C LEU A 28 -8.53 16.79 11.46
N ALA A 29 -9.27 16.01 10.68
CA ALA A 29 -8.98 14.61 10.39
C ALA A 29 -8.04 14.53 9.18
N MET A 30 -6.73 14.57 9.43
CA MET A 30 -5.70 14.62 8.39
C MET A 30 -5.26 13.20 7.98
N PRO A 31 -5.17 12.88 6.68
CA PRO A 31 -4.53 11.66 6.22
C PRO A 31 -3.01 11.80 6.36
N GLU A 32 -2.38 10.84 7.03
CA GLU A 32 -0.93 10.69 7.13
C GLU A 32 -0.52 9.32 6.57
N PRO A 33 0.71 9.17 6.04
CA PRO A 33 1.24 7.87 5.65
C PRO A 33 1.24 6.88 6.82
N ILE A 34 1.19 5.60 6.49
CA ILE A 34 1.37 4.51 7.44
C ILE A 34 2.83 4.40 7.86
N GLY A 35 3.75 4.49 6.89
CA GLY A 35 5.18 4.28 7.08
C GLY A 35 5.73 3.28 6.06
N VAL A 36 6.22 2.14 6.53
CA VAL A 36 6.73 1.03 5.70
C VAL A 36 5.61 0.02 5.43
N VAL A 37 5.33 -0.24 4.15
CA VAL A 37 4.30 -1.18 3.70
C VAL A 37 4.95 -2.39 3.00
N GLY A 38 4.76 -3.57 3.56
CA GLY A 38 5.06 -4.84 2.90
C GLY A 38 3.94 -5.23 1.95
N ILE A 39 4.24 -5.57 0.70
CA ILE A 39 3.22 -5.93 -0.30
C ILE A 39 3.58 -7.27 -0.92
N VAL A 40 2.70 -8.27 -0.83
CA VAL A 40 2.80 -9.52 -1.58
C VAL A 40 1.80 -9.48 -2.71
N CYS A 41 2.31 -9.47 -3.94
CA CYS A 41 1.50 -9.36 -5.16
C CYS A 41 0.96 -10.73 -5.62
N PRO A 42 -0.17 -10.73 -6.34
CA PRO A 42 -0.71 -11.96 -6.92
C PRO A 42 0.06 -12.36 -8.18
N ASP A 43 -0.23 -13.55 -8.70
CA ASP A 43 0.35 -14.00 -9.97
C ASP A 43 -0.42 -13.52 -11.19
N GLU A 44 -1.71 -13.20 -11.05
CA GLU A 44 -2.46 -12.61 -12.14
C GLU A 44 -2.03 -11.17 -12.44
N ALA A 45 -2.01 -10.84 -13.74
CA ALA A 45 -1.63 -9.53 -14.25
C ALA A 45 -0.36 -8.94 -13.58
N PRO A 46 0.80 -9.65 -13.59
CA PRO A 46 1.95 -9.39 -12.71
C PRO A 46 2.39 -7.92 -12.61
N LEU A 47 2.56 -7.25 -13.75
CA LEU A 47 2.98 -5.85 -13.79
C LEU A 47 1.85 -4.90 -13.38
N LEU A 48 0.61 -5.20 -13.78
CA LEU A 48 -0.53 -4.33 -13.51
C LEU A 48 -0.92 -4.39 -12.03
N ALA A 49 -0.97 -5.58 -11.44
CA ALA A 49 -1.25 -5.76 -10.02
C ALA A 49 -0.17 -5.10 -9.16
N LEU A 50 1.11 -5.33 -9.49
CA LEU A 50 2.25 -4.66 -8.83
C LEU A 50 2.10 -3.14 -8.88
N ALA A 51 1.89 -2.56 -10.07
CA ALA A 51 1.72 -1.12 -10.22
C ALA A 51 0.47 -0.61 -9.47
N SER A 52 -0.62 -1.37 -9.48
CA SER A 52 -1.87 -0.98 -8.80
C SER A 52 -1.74 -0.98 -7.28
N LEU A 53 -0.81 -1.75 -6.71
CA LEU A 53 -0.56 -1.84 -5.27
C LEU A 53 0.54 -0.89 -4.80
N VAL A 54 1.68 -0.84 -5.50
CA VAL A 54 2.85 -0.05 -5.09
C VAL A 54 2.60 1.44 -5.26
N LEU A 55 2.05 1.85 -6.41
CA LEU A 55 1.90 3.26 -6.75
C LEU A 55 0.98 4.07 -5.80
N PRO A 56 -0.20 3.58 -5.35
CA PRO A 56 -0.98 4.32 -4.36
C PRO A 56 -0.29 4.41 -3.00
N ALA A 57 0.48 3.38 -2.61
CA ALA A 57 1.22 3.41 -1.36
C ALA A 57 2.28 4.53 -1.37
N ILE A 58 3.11 4.61 -2.42
CA ILE A 58 4.12 5.68 -2.53
C ILE A 58 3.50 7.05 -2.79
N ALA A 59 2.36 7.12 -3.50
CA ALA A 59 1.65 8.39 -3.73
C ALA A 59 1.17 9.01 -2.40
N MET A 60 0.83 8.18 -1.42
CA MET A 60 0.46 8.62 -0.07
C MET A 60 1.66 8.82 0.87
N GLY A 61 2.89 8.71 0.35
CA GLY A 61 4.12 8.97 1.11
C GLY A 61 4.68 7.77 1.89
N ASN A 62 4.26 6.54 1.56
CA ASN A 62 4.81 5.33 2.18
C ASN A 62 6.06 4.83 1.46
N ALA A 63 6.95 4.16 2.18
CA ALA A 63 7.98 3.31 1.59
C ALA A 63 7.44 1.89 1.41
N VAL A 64 7.87 1.20 0.36
CA VAL A 64 7.32 -0.11 -0.02
C VAL A 64 8.42 -1.16 -0.16
N VAL A 65 8.15 -2.33 0.43
CA VAL A 65 8.87 -3.57 0.15
C VAL A 65 7.88 -4.54 -0.51
N ALA A 66 8.00 -4.71 -1.82
CA ALA A 66 7.08 -5.52 -2.60
C ALA A 66 7.72 -6.85 -3.01
N VAL A 67 6.97 -7.93 -2.86
CA VAL A 67 7.24 -9.25 -3.41
C VAL A 67 6.38 -9.41 -4.67
N PRO A 68 6.96 -9.32 -5.88
CA PRO A 68 6.21 -9.46 -7.13
C PRO A 68 5.69 -10.89 -7.35
N SER A 69 4.98 -11.11 -8.45
CA SER A 69 4.56 -12.46 -8.86
C SER A 69 5.75 -13.42 -8.88
N GLU A 70 5.57 -14.57 -8.24
CA GLU A 70 6.55 -15.65 -8.18
C GLU A 70 6.64 -16.39 -9.51
N VAL A 71 5.50 -16.57 -10.19
CA VAL A 71 5.42 -17.29 -11.47
C VAL A 71 5.94 -16.43 -12.62
N ALA A 72 5.75 -15.11 -12.56
CA ALA A 72 6.16 -14.19 -13.61
C ALA A 72 6.85 -12.92 -13.04
N PRO A 73 8.08 -13.05 -12.50
CA PRO A 73 8.80 -11.95 -11.85
C PRO A 73 9.48 -11.00 -12.85
N LEU A 74 9.76 -11.44 -14.08
CA LEU A 74 10.56 -10.67 -15.05
C LEU A 74 10.00 -9.27 -15.38
N PRO A 75 8.67 -9.06 -15.52
CA PRO A 75 8.14 -7.71 -15.71
C PRO A 75 8.43 -6.76 -14.54
N ALA A 76 8.55 -7.29 -13.32
CA ALA A 76 8.93 -6.51 -12.16
C ALA A 76 10.42 -6.18 -12.15
N THR A 77 11.27 -7.08 -12.66
CA THR A 77 12.71 -6.80 -12.77
C THR A 77 13.02 -5.78 -13.86
N ASP A 78 12.27 -5.78 -14.98
CA ASP A 78 12.40 -4.74 -16.00
C ASP A 78 11.99 -3.36 -15.47
N LEU A 79 11.05 -3.32 -14.51
CA LEU A 79 10.61 -2.09 -13.86
C LEU A 79 11.74 -1.39 -13.08
N TYR A 80 12.81 -2.10 -12.69
CA TYR A 80 13.98 -1.48 -12.04
C TYR A 80 14.56 -0.34 -12.86
N GLN A 81 14.72 -0.54 -14.17
CA GLN A 81 15.26 0.49 -15.05
C GLN A 81 14.34 1.70 -15.14
N VAL A 82 13.02 1.48 -15.13
CA VAL A 82 12.02 2.55 -15.13
C VAL A 82 12.06 3.35 -13.84
N LEU A 83 12.12 2.70 -12.68
CA LEU A 83 12.21 3.36 -11.37
C LEU A 83 13.48 4.21 -11.25
N GLU A 84 14.62 3.65 -11.65
CA GLU A 84 15.92 4.35 -11.66
C GLU A 84 15.89 5.57 -12.58
N THR A 85 15.35 5.41 -13.80
CA THR A 85 15.27 6.51 -14.77
C THR A 85 14.23 7.57 -14.39
N SER A 86 13.32 7.27 -13.46
CA SER A 86 12.31 8.21 -12.96
C SER A 86 12.77 8.96 -11.70
N ASP A 87 14.04 8.83 -11.31
CA ASP A 87 14.62 9.46 -10.11
C ASP A 87 13.84 9.11 -8.81
N VAL A 88 13.32 7.89 -8.70
CA VAL A 88 12.68 7.43 -7.46
C VAL A 88 13.73 7.39 -6.35
N PRO A 89 13.51 8.07 -5.20
CA PRO A 89 14.50 8.08 -4.15
C PRO A 89 14.82 6.67 -3.62
N GLY A 90 16.10 6.42 -3.34
CA GLY A 90 16.56 5.14 -2.82
C GLY A 90 15.79 4.72 -1.56
N GLY A 91 15.28 3.50 -1.55
CA GLY A 91 14.51 2.93 -0.43
C GLY A 91 13.00 3.16 -0.48
N VAL A 92 12.48 4.01 -1.38
CA VAL A 92 11.02 4.24 -1.50
C VAL A 92 10.32 3.03 -2.11
N VAL A 93 10.91 2.42 -3.15
CA VAL A 93 10.41 1.18 -3.76
C VAL A 93 11.51 0.14 -3.75
N ASN A 94 11.26 -0.98 -3.06
CA ASN A 94 12.17 -2.12 -2.99
C ASN A 94 11.40 -3.33 -3.51
N LEU A 95 11.87 -3.97 -4.59
CA LEU A 95 11.26 -5.22 -5.08
C LEU A 95 12.16 -6.40 -4.73
N VAL A 96 11.56 -7.44 -4.15
CA VAL A 96 12.26 -8.66 -3.72
C VAL A 96 11.59 -9.85 -4.39
N THR A 97 12.26 -10.43 -5.38
CA THR A 97 11.77 -11.62 -6.10
C THR A 97 12.26 -12.89 -5.42
N GLY A 98 11.41 -13.91 -5.32
CA GLY A 98 11.75 -15.22 -4.76
C GLY A 98 10.50 -16.04 -4.47
N GLU A 99 10.67 -17.17 -3.79
CA GLU A 99 9.55 -18.00 -3.34
C GLU A 99 8.72 -17.23 -2.30
N ARG A 100 7.41 -17.08 -2.51
CA ARG A 100 6.57 -16.30 -1.60
C ARG A 100 6.50 -16.89 -0.20
N ALA A 101 6.57 -18.22 -0.09
CA ALA A 101 6.55 -18.90 1.20
C ALA A 101 7.73 -18.45 2.10
N ASP A 102 8.90 -18.25 1.51
CA ASP A 102 10.12 -17.85 2.23
C ASP A 102 10.13 -16.34 2.54
N LEU A 103 9.50 -15.52 1.71
CA LEU A 103 9.50 -14.07 1.85
C LEU A 103 8.35 -13.53 2.70
N LEU A 104 7.18 -14.19 2.67
CA LEU A 104 5.99 -13.74 3.39
C LEU A 104 6.20 -13.78 4.90
N ALA A 105 6.73 -14.88 5.42
CA ALA A 105 6.90 -15.07 6.86
C ALA A 105 7.78 -13.98 7.52
N PRO A 106 9.00 -13.70 7.03
CA PRO A 106 9.81 -12.62 7.59
C PRO A 106 9.19 -11.25 7.38
N LEU A 107 8.54 -10.99 6.23
CA LEU A 107 7.91 -9.70 5.96
C LEU A 107 6.72 -9.42 6.89
N ALA A 108 5.84 -10.42 7.09
CA ALA A 108 4.69 -10.33 7.99
C ALA A 108 5.09 -10.29 9.46
N GLY A 109 6.16 -10.99 9.83
CA GLY A 109 6.69 -11.02 11.19
C GLY A 109 7.60 -9.84 11.55
N HIS A 110 7.96 -8.98 10.60
CA HIS A 110 8.91 -7.89 10.84
C HIS A 110 8.32 -6.80 11.74
N ASP A 111 9.07 -6.35 12.75
CA ASP A 111 8.60 -5.32 13.70
C ASP A 111 8.61 -3.90 13.10
N ASP A 112 9.59 -3.58 12.24
CA ASP A 112 9.67 -2.28 11.53
C ASP A 112 8.83 -2.20 10.23
N VAL A 113 7.85 -3.10 10.05
CA VAL A 113 6.86 -3.01 8.97
C VAL A 113 5.53 -2.60 9.58
N ASP A 114 5.00 -1.46 9.14
CA ASP A 114 3.82 -0.82 9.74
C ASP A 114 2.49 -1.36 9.19
N ALA A 115 2.50 -1.88 7.95
CA ALA A 115 1.38 -2.58 7.34
C ALA A 115 1.83 -3.68 6.37
N ILE A 116 1.00 -4.70 6.21
CA ILE A 116 1.19 -5.74 5.21
C ILE A 116 -0.05 -5.93 4.33
N TRP A 117 0.15 -5.94 3.02
CA TRP A 117 -0.87 -6.20 2.02
C TRP A 117 -0.58 -7.54 1.36
N VAL A 118 -1.53 -8.47 1.40
CA VAL A 118 -1.35 -9.82 0.83
C VAL A 118 -2.45 -10.10 -0.16
N HIS A 119 -2.07 -10.13 -1.44
CA HIS A 119 -2.93 -10.49 -2.55
C HIS A 119 -2.47 -11.84 -3.08
N GLY A 120 -3.16 -12.91 -2.67
CA GLY A 120 -2.69 -14.27 -2.92
C GLY A 120 -3.69 -15.32 -2.49
N THR A 121 -3.20 -16.41 -1.94
CA THR A 121 -4.04 -17.52 -1.47
C THR A 121 -4.62 -17.24 -0.08
N ARG A 122 -5.68 -17.95 0.26
CA ARG A 122 -6.27 -17.89 1.61
C ARG A 122 -5.30 -18.33 2.71
N ALA A 123 -4.39 -19.26 2.38
CA ALA A 123 -3.38 -19.73 3.33
C ALA A 123 -2.36 -18.63 3.63
N GLU A 124 -1.86 -17.93 2.60
CA GLU A 124 -0.96 -16.79 2.77
C GLU A 124 -1.62 -15.65 3.54
N ALA A 125 -2.88 -15.34 3.24
CA ALA A 125 -3.64 -14.34 3.98
C ALA A 125 -3.73 -14.67 5.48
N ALA A 126 -4.11 -15.91 5.82
CA ALA A 126 -4.24 -16.34 7.20
C ALA A 126 -2.90 -16.34 7.94
N GLU A 127 -1.82 -16.74 7.27
CA GLU A 127 -0.48 -16.73 7.85
C GLU A 127 0.03 -15.31 8.09
N ALA A 128 -0.21 -14.40 7.15
CA ALA A 128 0.16 -12.99 7.28
C ALA A 128 -0.54 -12.33 8.47
N GLU A 129 -1.85 -12.56 8.63
CA GLU A 129 -2.63 -12.07 9.77
C GLU A 129 -2.12 -12.64 11.10
N ARG A 130 -1.82 -13.95 11.13
CA ARG A 130 -1.29 -14.62 12.32
C ARG A 130 0.06 -14.03 12.75
N LEU A 131 0.99 -13.86 11.80
CA LEU A 131 2.32 -13.32 12.07
C LEU A 131 2.31 -11.82 12.40
N SER A 132 1.34 -11.08 11.87
CA SER A 132 1.17 -9.65 12.14
C SER A 132 0.76 -9.34 13.58
N THR A 133 0.38 -10.34 14.37
CA THR A 133 0.01 -10.17 15.79
C THR A 133 1.17 -9.71 16.68
N GLY A 134 2.43 -9.87 16.23
CA GLY A 134 3.62 -9.46 17.00
C GLY A 134 3.64 -7.97 17.34
N ASN A 135 3.48 -7.11 16.32
CA ASN A 135 3.45 -5.65 16.47
C ASN A 135 2.06 -5.05 16.19
N MET A 136 1.04 -5.88 15.96
CA MET A 136 -0.32 -5.47 15.59
C MET A 136 -0.37 -4.58 14.34
N LYS A 137 0.56 -4.78 13.39
CA LYS A 137 0.57 -4.07 12.10
C LYS A 137 -0.75 -4.24 11.36
N ARG A 138 -1.12 -3.24 10.57
CA ARG A 138 -2.36 -3.30 9.78
C ARG A 138 -2.23 -4.34 8.68
N THR A 139 -3.19 -5.24 8.59
CA THR A 139 -3.27 -6.21 7.48
C THR A 139 -4.33 -5.81 6.47
N TRP A 140 -4.02 -5.98 5.18
CA TRP A 140 -5.01 -5.95 4.11
C TRP A 140 -4.81 -7.19 3.24
N THR A 141 -5.66 -8.19 3.45
CA THR A 141 -5.54 -9.44 2.70
C THR A 141 -6.72 -9.59 1.74
N ASP A 142 -6.43 -9.87 0.48
CA ASP A 142 -7.43 -10.19 -0.54
C ASP A 142 -7.04 -11.49 -1.22
N TRP A 143 -7.76 -12.56 -0.89
CA TRP A 143 -7.52 -13.90 -1.44
C TRP A 143 -8.49 -14.27 -2.57
N ARG A 144 -9.32 -13.32 -3.00
CA ARG A 144 -10.25 -13.49 -4.12
C ARG A 144 -9.60 -12.92 -5.38
N THR A 145 -9.92 -13.52 -6.52
CA THR A 145 -9.48 -12.96 -7.81
C THR A 145 -10.03 -11.55 -7.98
N ARG A 146 -9.12 -10.59 -8.11
CA ARG A 146 -9.45 -9.19 -8.36
C ARG A 146 -9.40 -8.89 -9.85
N SER A 147 -10.41 -8.18 -10.35
CA SER A 147 -10.37 -7.68 -11.72
C SER A 147 -9.46 -6.45 -11.79
N TRP A 148 -8.17 -6.64 -12.06
CA TRP A 148 -7.20 -5.55 -12.11
C TRP A 148 -7.46 -4.53 -13.23
N LEU A 149 -8.16 -4.95 -14.28
CA LEU A 149 -8.56 -4.09 -15.39
C LEU A 149 -9.80 -3.25 -15.08
N ASP A 150 -10.61 -3.66 -14.11
CA ASP A 150 -11.74 -2.87 -13.64
C ASP A 150 -11.23 -1.67 -12.80
N PRO A 151 -11.60 -0.42 -13.13
CA PRO A 151 -11.12 0.74 -12.41
C PRO A 151 -11.52 0.75 -10.92
N GLU A 152 -12.73 0.31 -10.59
CA GLU A 152 -13.21 0.34 -9.21
C GLU A 152 -12.43 -0.67 -8.34
N ALA A 153 -12.22 -1.88 -8.85
CA ALA A 153 -11.45 -2.91 -8.16
C ALA A 153 -9.92 -2.68 -8.20
N GLY A 154 -9.40 -2.12 -9.30
CA GLY A 154 -7.96 -2.02 -9.56
C GLY A 154 -7.34 -0.64 -9.29
N GLU A 155 -8.13 0.43 -9.15
CA GLU A 155 -7.64 1.77 -8.80
C GLU A 155 -8.61 2.59 -7.93
N GLY A 156 -9.49 1.93 -7.18
CA GLY A 156 -10.45 2.59 -6.29
C GLY A 156 -9.83 3.29 -5.06
N THR A 157 -10.65 4.07 -4.35
CA THR A 157 -10.20 4.82 -3.16
C THR A 157 -9.82 3.94 -1.96
N ALA A 158 -10.18 2.64 -1.99
CA ALA A 158 -9.78 1.68 -0.97
C ALA A 158 -8.25 1.61 -0.81
N PHE A 159 -7.49 1.68 -1.90
CA PHE A 159 -6.03 1.67 -1.86
C PHE A 159 -5.48 2.86 -1.05
N LEU A 160 -6.02 4.07 -1.26
CA LEU A 160 -5.63 5.28 -0.52
C LEU A 160 -5.96 5.14 0.98
N ARG A 161 -7.13 4.58 1.31
CA ARG A 161 -7.52 4.29 2.69
C ARG A 161 -6.60 3.26 3.37
N HIS A 162 -6.16 2.25 2.63
CA HIS A 162 -5.21 1.27 3.16
C HIS A 162 -3.80 1.82 3.29
N ALA A 163 -3.44 2.82 2.49
CA ALA A 163 -2.15 3.52 2.50
C ALA A 163 -2.09 4.74 3.43
N THR A 164 -3.15 5.07 4.15
CA THR A 164 -3.20 6.23 5.05
C THR A 164 -3.81 5.88 6.41
N GLN A 165 -3.41 6.64 7.42
CA GLN A 165 -4.03 6.70 8.74
C GLN A 165 -4.59 8.09 8.99
N VAL A 166 -5.61 8.18 9.86
CA VAL A 166 -6.24 9.45 10.19
C VAL A 166 -5.69 9.96 11.50
N LYS A 167 -5.04 11.12 11.47
CA LYS A 167 -4.64 11.86 12.67
C LYS A 167 -5.61 13.00 12.91
N ASN A 168 -6.25 12.96 14.07
CA ASN A 168 -7.16 14.01 14.50
C ASN A 168 -6.41 15.09 15.26
N ILE A 169 -6.36 16.30 14.71
CA ILE A 169 -5.72 17.47 15.29
C ILE A 169 -6.79 18.43 15.78
N TRP A 170 -6.80 18.69 17.08
CA TRP A 170 -7.81 19.53 17.72
C TRP A 170 -7.25 20.93 17.87
N VAL A 171 -7.85 21.90 17.17
CA VAL A 171 -7.37 23.28 17.17
C VAL A 171 -8.45 24.22 17.67
N PRO A 172 -8.12 25.19 18.57
CA PRO A 172 -9.06 26.22 18.95
C PRO A 172 -9.61 26.94 17.70
N TYR A 173 -10.92 27.15 17.67
CA TYR A 173 -11.59 27.81 16.55
C TYR A 173 -12.66 28.77 17.07
N GLY A 174 -12.64 30.00 16.55
CA GLY A 174 -13.34 31.13 17.14
C GLY A 174 -14.66 31.52 16.49
N ALA A 175 -15.09 30.82 15.43
CA ALA A 175 -16.37 31.04 14.78
C ALA A 175 -17.55 30.57 15.64
#